data_AF-A0A9P6LN21-F1
#
_entry.id   AF-A0A9P6LN21-F1
#
_cell.length_a   1.000
_cell.length_b   1.000
_cell.length_c   1.000
_cell.angle_alpha   90.00
_cell.angle_beta   90.00
_cell.angle_gamma   90.00
#
_symmetry.space_group_name_H-M   'P 1'
#
loop_
_entity.id
_entity.type
_entity.pdbx_description
1 polymer ?
#
loop_
_entity_poly.entity_id
_entity_poly.type
_entity_poly.pdbx_seq_one_letter_code
_entity_poly.pdbx_strand_id
1 'polypeptide(L)'
;MDPRTYRVMFKWKRVGVREEHIIHEVFAQLINQNKVLEYWHQAFLNSRLTREQTLQCEFYHVFDILSHRRIQNRCYVLVQWVGYSDSSEDTTWEPLRKIAEVAPLDLNDYLTKKRLWRSLRSWPAWKKRRQDLEDKRNALVGVPSLQDEFNQRLRSESTARSSSVDLGEGRHRA
;
A
#
# COMPACT_ATOMS: atom_id res chain seq x y z
N MET A 1 -3.95 3.23 4.67
CA MET A 1 -4.92 3.86 5.57
C MET A 1 -4.36 5.17 6.09
N ASP A 2 -5.20 6.18 6.31
CA ASP A 2 -4.81 7.48 6.87
C ASP A 2 -4.65 7.37 8.40
N PRO A 3 -3.45 7.59 8.97
CA PRO A 3 -3.22 7.46 10.41
C PRO A 3 -4.07 8.39 11.28
N ARG A 4 -4.57 9.50 10.73
CA ARG A 4 -5.37 10.52 11.45
C ARG A 4 -6.79 10.07 11.81
N THR A 5 -7.17 8.88 11.37
CA THR A 5 -8.51 8.33 11.53
C THR A 5 -8.55 7.11 12.46
N TYR A 6 -7.40 6.68 12.97
CA TYR A 6 -7.33 5.66 14.01
C TYR A 6 -7.67 6.25 15.38
N ARG A 7 -8.96 6.45 15.63
CA ARG A 7 -9.45 7.05 16.87
C ARG A 7 -9.54 6.05 18.03
N VAL A 8 -9.44 4.75 17.74
CA VAL A 8 -9.66 3.69 18.73
C VAL A 8 -8.43 2.80 18.83
N MET A 9 -7.92 2.72 20.04
CA MET A 9 -6.77 1.91 20.42
C MET A 9 -7.18 0.95 21.54
N PHE A 10 -6.71 -0.29 21.45
CA PHE A 10 -6.91 -1.30 22.46
C PHE A 10 -5.59 -1.62 23.13
N LYS A 11 -5.65 -1.81 24.45
CA LYS A 11 -4.60 -2.51 25.17
C LYS A 11 -4.72 -4.00 24.85
N TRP A 12 -3.65 -4.55 24.31
CA TRP A 12 -3.56 -5.97 23.98
C TRP A 12 -2.41 -6.62 24.72
N LYS A 13 -2.70 -7.79 25.28
CA LYS A 13 -1.74 -8.61 26.01
C LYS A 13 -1.98 -10.08 25.69
N ARG A 14 -0.92 -10.80 25.34
CA ARG A 14 -0.96 -12.25 25.19
C ARG A 14 -0.94 -12.90 26.58
N VAL A 15 -1.78 -13.92 26.76
CA VAL A 15 -1.82 -14.70 28.02
C VAL A 15 -0.43 -15.27 28.32
N GLY A 16 0.03 -15.09 29.56
CA GLY A 16 1.35 -15.56 30.01
C GLY A 16 2.53 -14.67 29.61
N VAL A 17 2.33 -13.64 28.80
CA VAL A 17 3.38 -12.66 28.43
C VAL A 17 3.22 -11.42 29.29
N ARG A 18 4.33 -10.83 29.75
CA ARG A 18 4.29 -9.62 30.59
C ARG A 18 4.03 -8.35 29.79
N GLU A 19 4.58 -8.28 28.57
CA GLU A 19 4.46 -7.13 27.68
C GLU A 19 3.00 -6.85 27.29
N GLU A 20 2.66 -5.56 27.29
CA GLU A 20 1.41 -5.00 26.80
C GLU A 20 1.71 -4.14 25.58
N HIS A 21 0.83 -4.18 24.59
CA HIS A 21 0.90 -3.35 23.39
C HIS A 21 -0.36 -2.51 23.25
N ILE A 22 -0.20 -1.33 22.68
CA ILE A 22 -1.32 -0.50 22.23
C ILE A 22 -1.49 -0.76 20.74
N ILE A 23 -2.63 -1.33 20.35
CA ILE A 23 -2.93 -1.70 18.96
C ILE A 23 -4.16 -0.95 18.46
N HIS A 24 -4.20 -0.66 17.16
CA HIS A 24 -5.37 -0.08 16.51
C HIS A 24 -6.53 -1.08 16.49
N GLU A 25 -7.77 -0.58 16.51
CA GLU A 25 -9.00 -1.39 16.45
C GLU A 25 -9.00 -2.42 15.31
N VAL A 26 -8.52 -2.06 14.12
CA VAL A 26 -8.40 -2.99 12.99
C VAL A 26 -7.56 -4.23 13.34
N PHE A 27 -6.46 -4.06 14.09
CA PHE A 27 -5.63 -5.17 14.53
C PHE A 27 -6.29 -5.94 15.67
N ALA A 28 -6.97 -5.25 16.59
CA ALA A 28 -7.73 -5.91 17.64
C ALA A 28 -8.83 -6.83 17.05
N GLN A 29 -9.54 -6.36 16.03
CA GLN A 29 -10.58 -7.11 15.34
C GLN A 29 -9.99 -8.28 14.53
N LEU A 30 -8.83 -8.10 13.89
CA LEU A 30 -8.10 -9.18 13.22
C LEU A 30 -7.69 -10.29 14.20
N ILE A 31 -7.27 -9.91 15.42
CA ILE A 31 -6.85 -10.87 16.45
C ILE A 31 -8.06 -11.57 17.07
N ASN A 32 -9.13 -10.84 17.38
CA ASN A 32 -10.33 -11.37 17.99
C ASN A 32 -11.54 -10.45 17.75
N GLN A 33 -12.27 -10.69 16.67
CA GLN A 33 -13.47 -9.95 16.29
C GLN A 33 -14.51 -9.92 17.43
N ASN A 34 -14.80 -11.07 18.04
CA ASN A 34 -15.84 -11.19 19.05
C ASN A 34 -15.59 -10.26 20.25
N LYS A 35 -14.33 -10.08 20.68
CA LYS A 35 -14.00 -9.15 21.75
C LYS A 35 -14.22 -7.68 21.39
N VAL A 36 -13.96 -7.29 20.14
CA VAL A 36 -14.22 -5.92 19.67
C VAL A 36 -15.72 -5.66 19.60
N LEU A 37 -16.49 -6.62 19.06
CA LEU A 37 -17.94 -6.50 18.98
C LEU A 37 -18.58 -6.47 20.37
N GLU A 38 -18.13 -7.34 21.28
CA GLU A 38 -18.60 -7.35 22.67
C GLU A 38 -18.27 -6.03 23.38
N TYR A 39 -17.06 -5.47 23.17
CA TYR A 39 -16.71 -4.17 23.70
C TYR A 39 -17.69 -3.08 23.26
N TRP A 40 -17.98 -2.98 21.96
CA TRP A 40 -18.91 -1.97 21.45
C TRP A 40 -20.35 -2.20 21.89
N HIS A 41 -20.78 -3.46 21.98
CA HIS A 41 -22.09 -3.80 22.55
C HIS A 41 -22.21 -3.34 24.01
N GLN A 42 -21.20 -3.62 24.85
CA GLN A 42 -21.18 -3.15 26.24
C GLN A 42 -21.11 -1.62 26.33
N ALA A 43 -20.30 -0.97 25.49
CA ALA A 43 -20.24 0.49 25.42
C ALA A 43 -21.61 1.12 25.09
N PHE A 44 -22.36 0.52 24.15
CA PHE A 44 -23.72 0.94 23.83
C PHE A 44 -24.69 0.70 25.01
N LEU A 45 -24.63 -0.46 25.66
CA LEU A 45 -25.50 -0.73 26.82
C LEU A 45 -25.28 0.27 27.96
N ASN A 46 -24.04 0.70 28.16
CA ASN A 46 -23.67 1.63 29.22
C ASN A 46 -23.97 3.10 28.90
N SER A 47 -23.79 3.54 27.65
CA SER A 47 -23.89 4.95 27.26
C SER A 47 -25.14 5.29 26.45
N ARG A 48 -25.77 4.30 25.82
CA ARG A 48 -26.80 4.43 24.77
C ARG A 48 -26.34 5.22 23.54
N LEU A 49 -25.03 5.39 23.35
CA LEU A 49 -24.44 6.00 22.17
C LEU A 49 -23.94 4.94 21.21
N THR A 50 -24.17 5.15 19.91
CA THR A 50 -23.55 4.32 18.88
C THR A 50 -22.03 4.52 18.86
N ARG A 51 -21.32 3.64 18.15
CA ARG A 51 -19.88 3.78 17.94
C ARG A 51 -19.52 5.14 17.33
N GLU A 52 -20.26 5.60 16.33
CA GLU A 52 -20.03 6.88 15.62
C GLU A 52 -20.23 8.06 16.56
N GLN A 53 -21.30 8.02 17.36
CA GLN A 53 -21.60 9.06 18.35
C GLN A 53 -20.50 9.12 19.42
N THR A 54 -20.04 7.95 19.88
CA THR A 54 -18.94 7.84 20.83
C THR A 54 -17.63 8.42 20.27
N LEU A 55 -17.36 8.19 18.99
CA LEU A 55 -16.12 8.62 18.32
C LEU A 55 -16.19 10.03 17.71
N GLN A 56 -17.38 10.62 17.69
CA GLN A 56 -17.68 11.86 16.96
C GLN A 56 -17.10 11.80 15.54
N CYS A 57 -17.38 10.68 14.85
CA CYS A 57 -16.77 10.35 13.58
C CYS A 57 -17.73 9.53 12.71
N GLU A 58 -18.01 10.02 11.51
CA GLU A 58 -18.84 9.34 10.51
C GLU A 58 -18.01 8.53 9.50
N PHE A 59 -16.68 8.54 9.62
CA PHE A 59 -15.80 7.80 8.73
C PHE A 59 -15.63 6.35 9.19
N TYR A 60 -15.80 5.44 8.24
CA TYR A 60 -15.60 4.01 8.42
C TYR A 60 -14.38 3.54 7.63
N HIS A 61 -13.66 2.59 8.21
CA HIS A 61 -12.56 1.91 7.52
C HIS A 61 -13.02 0.55 7.03
N VAL A 62 -12.59 0.19 5.82
CA VAL A 62 -12.74 -1.18 5.32
C VAL A 62 -11.95 -2.10 6.23
N PHE A 63 -12.60 -3.14 6.75
CA PHE A 63 -11.95 -4.23 7.47
C PHE A 63 -11.67 -5.40 6.53
N ASP A 64 -12.68 -5.86 5.78
CA ASP A 64 -12.53 -6.88 4.75
C ASP A 64 -13.53 -6.68 3.62
N ILE A 65 -13.26 -7.29 2.47
CA ILE A 65 -14.18 -7.39 1.35
C ILE A 65 -14.65 -8.84 1.26
N LEU A 66 -15.93 -9.06 1.52
CA LEU A 66 -16.52 -10.38 1.66
C LEU A 66 -16.94 -10.96 0.31
N SER A 67 -17.50 -10.13 -0.56
CA SER A 67 -18.10 -10.55 -1.83
C SER A 67 -18.01 -9.48 -2.92
N HIS A 68 -18.40 -9.84 -4.14
CA HIS A 68 -18.51 -8.94 -5.27
C HIS A 68 -19.73 -9.30 -6.11
N ARG A 69 -20.30 -8.31 -6.80
CA ARG A 69 -21.37 -8.54 -7.78
C ARG A 69 -21.32 -7.50 -8.89
N ARG A 70 -21.89 -7.86 -10.03
CA ARG A 70 -22.13 -6.93 -11.13
C ARG A 70 -23.63 -6.75 -11.29
N ILE A 71 -24.07 -5.50 -11.27
CA ILE A 71 -25.46 -5.12 -11.54
C ILE A 71 -25.42 -4.18 -12.73
N GLN A 72 -26.03 -4.60 -13.84
CA GLN A 72 -25.93 -3.92 -15.14
C GLN A 72 -24.45 -3.67 -15.52
N ASN A 73 -24.07 -2.40 -15.68
CA ASN A 73 -22.71 -1.99 -16.03
C ASN A 73 -21.87 -1.48 -14.85
N ARG A 74 -22.30 -1.75 -13.61
CA ARG A 74 -21.59 -1.32 -12.39
C ARG A 74 -21.15 -2.53 -11.56
N CYS A 75 -19.95 -2.42 -11.00
CA CYS A 75 -19.39 -3.43 -10.10
C CYS A 75 -19.49 -2.95 -8.65
N TYR A 76 -19.89 -3.85 -7.77
CA TYR A 76 -20.04 -3.61 -6.34
C TYR A 76 -19.24 -4.65 -5.57
N VAL A 77 -18.79 -4.27 -4.39
CA VAL A 77 -18.14 -5.16 -3.42
C VAL A 77 -18.90 -5.11 -2.10
N LEU A 78 -19.02 -6.24 -1.41
CA LEU A 78 -19.62 -6.31 -0.09
C LEU A 78 -18.53 -6.05 0.94
N VAL A 79 -18.67 -4.98 1.72
CA VAL A 79 -17.65 -4.47 2.64
C VAL A 79 -18.07 -4.78 4.07
N GLN A 80 -17.13 -5.35 4.82
CA GLN A 80 -17.15 -5.35 6.28
C GLN A 80 -16.39 -4.12 6.79
N TRP A 81 -16.92 -3.47 7.81
CA TRP A 81 -16.35 -2.26 8.40
C TRP A 81 -15.63 -2.55 9.71
N VAL A 82 -14.59 -1.76 10.00
CA VAL A 82 -13.88 -1.84 11.30
C VAL A 82 -14.85 -1.48 12.43
N GLY A 83 -14.90 -2.34 13.45
CA GLY A 83 -15.82 -2.22 14.59
C GLY A 83 -17.18 -2.89 14.38
N TYR A 84 -17.42 -3.50 13.20
CA TYR A 84 -18.69 -4.09 12.79
C TYR A 84 -18.55 -5.55 12.37
N SER A 85 -19.62 -6.33 12.51
CA SER A 85 -19.62 -7.76 12.16
C SER A 85 -19.66 -7.99 10.65
N ASP A 86 -19.43 -9.23 10.25
CA ASP A 86 -19.56 -9.71 8.87
C ASP A 86 -21.00 -10.12 8.51
N SER A 87 -21.99 -9.80 9.36
CA SER A 87 -23.40 -10.12 9.11
C SER A 87 -24.03 -9.23 8.04
N SER A 88 -25.20 -9.63 7.54
CA SER A 88 -25.95 -8.85 6.54
C SER A 88 -26.45 -7.50 7.04
N GLU A 89 -26.61 -7.35 8.36
CA GLU A 89 -27.11 -6.13 9.00
C GLU A 89 -26.02 -5.05 9.09
N ASP A 90 -24.76 -5.49 9.20
CA ASP A 90 -23.59 -4.64 9.45
C ASP A 90 -22.72 -4.39 8.20
N THR A 91 -22.91 -5.20 7.14
CA THR A 91 -22.13 -5.11 5.90
C THR A 91 -22.87 -4.31 4.82
N THR A 92 -22.13 -3.63 3.94
CA THR A 92 -22.75 -2.82 2.88
C THR A 92 -22.17 -3.11 1.49
N TRP A 93 -23.03 -3.06 0.48
CA TRP A 93 -22.62 -3.15 -0.93
C TRP A 93 -22.15 -1.79 -1.43
N GLU A 94 -20.84 -1.62 -1.58
CA GLU A 94 -20.23 -0.38 -1.99
C GLU A 94 -19.81 -0.39 -3.46
N PRO A 95 -19.92 0.73 -4.19
CA PRO A 95 -19.39 0.82 -5.54
C PRO A 95 -17.89 0.52 -5.57
N LEU A 96 -17.46 -0.36 -6.48
CA LEU A 96 -16.04 -0.74 -6.59
C LEU A 96 -15.12 0.48 -6.78
N ARG A 97 -15.59 1.50 -7.51
CA ARG A 97 -14.83 2.75 -7.71
C ARG A 97 -14.61 3.51 -6.40
N LYS A 98 -15.62 3.61 -5.53
CA LYS A 98 -15.50 4.25 -4.22
C LYS A 98 -14.41 3.55 -3.40
N ILE A 99 -14.48 2.21 -3.33
CA ILE A 99 -13.50 1.42 -2.57
C ILE A 99 -12.10 1.50 -3.20
N ALA A 100 -11.99 1.56 -4.53
CA ALA A 100 -10.70 1.77 -5.19
C ALA A 100 -10.05 3.12 -4.85
N GLU A 101 -10.85 4.14 -4.53
CA GLU A 101 -10.37 5.47 -4.13
C GLU A 101 -10.00 5.51 -2.64
N VAL A 102 -10.84 4.95 -1.75
CA VAL A 102 -10.64 5.08 -0.29
C VAL A 102 -9.83 3.96 0.36
N ALA A 103 -9.85 2.75 -0.23
CA ALA A 103 -9.23 1.54 0.30
C ALA A 103 -8.56 0.72 -0.83
N PRO A 104 -7.60 1.31 -1.58
CA PRO A 104 -7.00 0.67 -2.75
C PRO A 104 -6.22 -0.61 -2.41
N LEU A 105 -5.62 -0.69 -1.23
CA LEU A 105 -4.84 -1.85 -0.79
C LEU A 105 -5.77 -3.04 -0.50
N ASP A 106 -6.82 -2.82 0.29
CA ASP A 106 -7.81 -3.84 0.64
C ASP A 106 -8.50 -4.41 -0.61
N LEU A 107 -8.83 -3.52 -1.57
CA LEU A 107 -9.37 -3.94 -2.86
C LEU A 107 -8.36 -4.73 -3.71
N ASN A 108 -7.09 -4.34 -3.74
CA ASN A 108 -6.05 -5.07 -4.46
C ASN A 108 -5.91 -6.50 -3.90
N ASP A 109 -5.88 -6.62 -2.58
CA ASP A 109 -5.74 -7.91 -1.89
C ASP A 109 -6.93 -8.82 -2.20
N TYR A 110 -8.16 -8.30 -2.09
CA TYR A 110 -9.36 -9.05 -2.44
C TYR A 110 -9.34 -9.53 -3.90
N LEU A 111 -9.09 -8.63 -4.85
CA LEU A 111 -9.10 -8.96 -6.28
C LEU A 111 -7.99 -9.95 -6.64
N THR A 112 -6.84 -9.88 -5.95
CA THR A 112 -5.75 -10.84 -6.12
C THR A 112 -6.15 -12.21 -5.58
N LYS A 113 -6.65 -12.26 -4.33
CA LYS A 113 -7.13 -13.50 -3.69
C LYS A 113 -8.21 -14.20 -4.51
N LYS A 114 -9.14 -13.45 -5.10
CA LYS A 114 -10.25 -13.99 -5.91
C LYS A 114 -9.92 -14.15 -7.40
N ARG A 115 -8.70 -13.78 -7.85
CA ARG A 115 -8.27 -13.80 -9.26
C ARG A 115 -9.16 -12.95 -10.20
N LEU A 116 -9.69 -11.83 -9.72
CA LEU A 116 -10.66 -10.96 -10.41
C LEU A 116 -10.05 -9.73 -11.07
N TRP A 117 -8.72 -9.61 -11.08
CA TRP A 117 -8.01 -8.44 -11.60
C TRP A 117 -8.28 -8.16 -13.09
N ARG A 118 -8.78 -9.15 -13.85
CA ARG A 118 -9.20 -9.01 -15.25
C ARG A 118 -10.68 -8.68 -15.44
N SER A 119 -11.56 -9.06 -14.51
CA SER A 119 -13.02 -9.06 -14.70
C SER A 119 -13.75 -7.88 -14.06
N LEU A 120 -13.21 -7.35 -12.95
CA LEU A 120 -13.87 -6.27 -12.18
C LEU A 120 -13.22 -4.89 -12.30
N ARG A 121 -12.05 -4.77 -12.95
CA ARG A 121 -11.43 -3.47 -13.21
C ARG A 121 -11.77 -2.98 -14.60
N SER A 122 -12.25 -1.74 -14.71
CA SER A 122 -12.19 -1.01 -15.97
C SER A 122 -10.72 -0.76 -16.35
N TRP A 123 -10.35 -1.21 -17.54
CA TRP A 123 -9.18 -0.79 -18.31
C TRP A 123 -9.31 0.73 -18.63
N PRO A 124 -8.29 1.62 -18.56
CA PRO A 124 -6.86 1.48 -18.18
C PRO A 124 -6.31 2.67 -17.32
N ALA A 125 -6.14 2.54 -16.00
CA ALA A 125 -5.42 3.56 -15.19
C ALA A 125 -4.19 3.00 -14.45
N TRP A 126 -4.23 1.73 -14.07
CA TRP A 126 -3.12 1.05 -13.39
C TRP A 126 -2.08 0.50 -14.38
N LYS A 127 -2.50 0.16 -15.61
CA LYS A 127 -1.58 -0.25 -16.69
C LYS A 127 -0.67 0.91 -17.11
N LYS A 128 -1.20 2.15 -17.14
CA LYS A 128 -0.42 3.37 -17.36
C LYS A 128 0.63 3.56 -16.26
N ARG A 129 0.23 3.50 -14.98
CA ARG A 129 1.20 3.58 -13.85
C ARG A 129 2.26 2.47 -13.86
N ARG A 130 1.90 1.25 -14.23
CA ARG A 130 2.88 0.15 -14.33
C ARG A 130 3.84 0.36 -15.50
N GLN A 131 3.32 0.79 -16.66
CA GLN A 131 4.12 1.19 -17.81
C GLN A 131 5.03 2.36 -17.46
N ASP A 132 4.52 3.40 -16.80
CA ASP A 132 5.30 4.57 -16.35
C ASP A 132 6.44 4.16 -15.39
N LEU A 133 6.21 3.18 -14.51
CA LEU A 133 7.25 2.64 -13.62
C LEU A 133 8.27 1.78 -14.38
N GLU A 134 7.84 1.01 -15.36
CA GLU A 134 8.68 0.15 -16.19
C GLU A 134 9.54 1.01 -17.14
N ASP A 135 8.97 2.08 -17.70
CA ASP A 135 9.65 3.10 -18.50
C ASP A 135 10.65 3.90 -17.64
N LYS A 136 10.27 4.30 -16.42
CA LYS A 136 11.20 4.93 -15.46
C LYS A 136 12.35 4.00 -15.08
N ARG A 137 12.07 2.71 -14.83
CA ARG A 137 13.12 1.71 -14.56
C ARG A 137 14.04 1.57 -15.76
N ASN A 138 13.51 1.45 -16.97
CA ASN A 138 14.31 1.29 -18.18
C ASN A 138 15.13 2.56 -18.48
N ALA A 139 14.59 3.75 -18.19
CA ALA A 139 15.33 5.01 -18.25
C ALA A 139 16.49 5.02 -17.25
N LEU A 140 16.29 4.56 -16.00
CA LEU A 140 17.34 4.47 -14.98
C LEU A 140 18.42 3.43 -15.32
N VAL A 141 18.05 2.32 -15.97
CA VAL A 141 18.99 1.28 -16.43
C VAL A 141 19.84 1.76 -17.62
N GLY A 142 19.36 2.75 -18.37
CA GLY A 142 20.09 3.38 -19.48
C GLY A 142 21.00 4.55 -19.08
N VAL A 143 20.99 4.98 -17.81
CA VAL A 143 21.90 6.02 -17.33
C VAL A 143 23.23 5.34 -16.94
N PRO A 144 24.37 5.75 -17.53
CA PRO A 144 25.69 5.27 -17.09
C PRO A 144 25.84 5.50 -15.59
N SER A 145 26.34 4.50 -14.85
CA SER A 145 26.56 4.70 -13.42
C SER A 145 27.65 5.76 -13.21
N LEU A 146 27.66 6.42 -12.04
CA LEU A 146 28.76 7.34 -11.68
C LEU A 146 30.13 6.65 -11.77
N GLN A 147 30.17 5.33 -11.58
CA GLN A 147 31.36 4.50 -11.76
C GLN A 147 31.77 4.43 -13.25
N ASP A 148 30.81 4.28 -14.16
CA ASP A 148 31.05 4.23 -15.60
C ASP A 148 31.51 5.58 -16.15
N GLU A 149 30.93 6.68 -15.66
CA GLU A 149 31.37 8.04 -16.01
C GLU A 149 32.78 8.33 -15.49
N PHE A 150 33.10 7.91 -14.26
CA PHE A 150 34.44 8.03 -13.69
C PHE A 150 35.48 7.22 -14.47
N ASN A 151 35.14 5.98 -14.85
CA ASN A 151 36.00 5.11 -15.64
C ASN A 151 36.20 5.65 -17.07
N GLN A 152 35.18 6.27 -17.68
CA GLN A 152 35.32 6.95 -18.98
C GLN A 152 36.23 8.17 -18.88
N ARG A 153 36.12 8.99 -17.82
CA ARG A 153 37.02 10.12 -17.58
C ARG A 153 38.48 9.68 -17.45
N LEU A 154 38.76 8.67 -16.61
CA LEU A 154 40.11 8.13 -16.44
C LEU A 154 40.70 7.60 -17.76
N ARG A 155 39.88 6.95 -18.59
CA ARG A 155 40.30 6.50 -19.93
C ARG A 155 40.64 7.68 -20.83
N SER A 156 39.81 8.73 -20.86
CA SER A 156 40.07 9.93 -21.68
C SER A 156 41.33 10.70 -21.23
N GLU A 157 41.60 10.79 -19.93
CA GLU A 157 42.81 11.44 -19.39
C GLU A 157 44.08 10.62 -19.66
N SER A 158 43.98 9.30 -19.67
CA SER A 158 45.10 8.40 -20.00
C SER A 158 45.49 8.47 -21.47
N THR A 159 44.51 8.60 -22.37
CA THR A 159 44.76 8.81 -23.81
C THR A 159 45.42 10.16 -24.07
N ALA A 160 45.01 11.22 -23.34
CA ALA A 160 45.61 12.55 -23.45
C ALA A 160 47.05 12.62 -22.91
N ARG A 161 47.41 11.80 -21.92
CA ARG A 161 48.79 11.70 -21.40
C ARG A 161 49.70 10.84 -22.28
N SER A 162 49.17 9.80 -22.93
CA SER A 162 49.97 8.94 -23.82
C SER A 162 50.36 9.62 -25.14
N SER A 163 49.63 10.67 -25.57
CA SER A 163 50.03 11.49 -26.72
C SER A 163 51.10 12.55 -26.41
N SER A 164 51.54 12.67 -25.14
CA SER A 164 52.49 13.70 -24.68
C SER A 164 53.90 13.18 -24.41
N VAL A 165 54.16 11.88 -24.61
CA VAL A 165 55.48 11.26 -24.35
C VAL A 165 55.91 10.46 -25.57
N ASP A 166 56.17 11.15 -26.67
CA ASP A 166 57.16 10.69 -27.63
C ASP A 166 57.62 11.89 -28.47
N LEU A 167 58.80 12.42 -28.16
CA LEU A 167 59.71 13.16 -29.05
C LEU A 167 60.89 13.66 -28.19
N GLY A 168 61.86 12.79 -27.99
CA GLY A 168 63.12 13.20 -27.39
C GLY A 168 64.10 12.06 -27.20
N GLU A 169 64.80 11.67 -28.27
CA GLU A 169 66.27 11.56 -28.27
C GLU A 169 66.80 11.03 -29.60
N GLY A 170 67.81 11.71 -30.15
CA GLY A 170 68.49 11.32 -31.38
C GLY A 170 69.52 12.35 -31.82
N ARG A 171 70.56 12.59 -31.01
CA ARG A 171 71.74 13.40 -31.38
C ARG A 171 72.69 12.62 -32.30
N HIS A 172 73.06 13.28 -33.41
CA HIS A 172 74.35 13.36 -34.11
C HIS A 172 75.33 12.18 -34.21
N ARG A 173 75.86 11.98 -35.42
CA ARG A 173 77.29 12.06 -35.81
C ARG A 173 77.35 12.21 -37.36
N ALA A 174 77.90 13.32 -37.86
CA ALA A 174 79.31 13.57 -38.21
C ALA A 174 79.65 13.02 -39.59
#